data_AF-A0A6B3EI38-F1
#
_entry.id   AF-A0A6B3EI38-F1
#
_cell.length_a   1.000
_cell.length_b   1.000
_cell.length_c   1.000
_cell.angle_alpha   90.00
_cell.angle_beta   90.00
_cell.angle_gamma   90.00
#
_symmetry.space_group_name_H-M   'P 1'
#
loop_
_entity.id
_entity.type
_entity.pdbx_description
1 polymer ?
#
loop_
_entity_poly.entity_id
_entity_poly.type
_entity_poly.pdbx_seq_one_letter_code
_entity_poly.pdbx_strand_id
1 'polypeptide(L)' 'LPLYLLCALARRKRLLSQEAAVKYFLLGAFSSAFLLFGIALLYGYAGSMSYGVIARVVEGDLTSINPALADTMGND' A
#
# COMPACT_ATOMS: atom_id res chain seq x y z
N LEU A 1 -2.80 14.02 -8.37
CA LEU A 1 -1.67 14.28 -7.44
C LEU A 1 -0.29 13.85 -7.99
N PRO A 2 -0.11 12.67 -8.61
CA PRO A 2 1.21 12.25 -9.14
C PRO A 2 1.72 13.08 -10.33
N LEU A 3 0.81 13.61 -11.15
CA LEU A 3 1.15 14.51 -12.28
C LEU A 3 1.82 15.81 -11.82
N TYR A 4 1.58 16.27 -10.58
CA TYR A 4 2.28 17.40 -9.97
C TYR A 4 3.73 17.02 -9.61
N LEU A 5 3.93 15.82 -9.06
CA LEU A 5 5.27 15.30 -8.73
C LEU A 5 6.14 15.08 -9.99
N LEU A 6 5.55 14.55 -11.06
CA LEU A 6 6.26 14.26 -12.32
C LEU A 6 6.59 15.52 -13.14
N CYS A 7 5.74 16.55 -13.12
CA CYS A 7 6.00 17.83 -13.80
C CYS A 7 7.14 18.64 -13.14
N ALA A 8 7.34 18.50 -11.83
CA ALA A 8 8.44 19.12 -11.09
C ALA A 8 9.80 18.43 -11.33
N LEU A 9 9.81 17.10 -11.46
CA LEU A 9 11.04 16.31 -11.64
C LEU A 9 11.57 16.37 -13.08
N ALA A 10 10.70 16.55 -14.08
CA ALA A 10 11.04 16.46 -15.50
C ALA A 10 11.85 17.66 -16.07
N ARG A 11 12.07 18.75 -15.31
CA ARG A 11 12.43 20.05 -15.92
C ARG A 11 13.87 20.57 -15.71
N ARG A 12 14.83 19.79 -15.18
CA ARG A 12 16.21 20.31 -14.96
C ARG A 12 17.34 19.40 -15.42
N LYS A 13 17.68 19.57 -16.70
CA LYS A 13 19.02 19.80 -17.27
C LYS A 13 20.24 19.25 -16.50
N ARG A 14 20.78 18.11 -16.97
CA ARG A 14 22.22 17.72 -17.16
C ARG A 14 22.31 16.19 -17.15
N LEU A 15 22.98 15.62 -18.15
CA LEU A 15 22.91 14.19 -18.49
C LEU A 15 23.24 13.24 -17.32
N LEU A 16 24.26 13.54 -16.50
CA LEU A 16 24.60 12.75 -15.30
C LEU A 16 23.61 12.89 -14.13
N SER A 17 23.01 14.08 -13.97
CA SER A 17 22.10 14.38 -12.85
C SER A 17 20.67 13.89 -13.11
N GLN A 18 20.29 13.74 -14.39
CA GLN A 18 18.99 13.21 -14.77
C GLN A 18 18.91 11.69 -14.60
N GLU A 19 19.95 10.95 -14.95
CA GLU A 19 19.96 9.50 -14.75
C GLU A 19 19.93 9.11 -13.27
N ALA A 20 20.66 9.86 -12.43
CA ALA A 20 20.61 9.67 -10.98
C ALA A 20 19.21 10.00 -10.41
N ALA A 21 18.61 11.12 -10.81
CA ALA A 21 17.27 11.51 -10.36
C ALA A 21 16.21 10.46 -10.72
N VAL A 22 16.28 9.88 -11.93
CA VAL A 22 15.38 8.80 -12.35
C VAL A 22 15.64 7.52 -11.54
N LYS A 23 16.91 7.14 -11.29
CA LYS A 23 17.23 5.98 -10.44
C LYS A 23 16.70 6.12 -9.02
N TYR A 24 16.88 7.27 -8.38
CA TYR A 24 16.38 7.50 -7.02
C TYR A 24 14.86 7.60 -6.97
N PHE A 25 14.23 8.20 -7.99
CA PHE A 25 12.77 8.22 -8.10
C PHE A 25 12.19 6.82 -8.27
N LEU A 26 12.77 6.00 -9.15
CA LEU A 26 12.34 4.62 -9.37
C LEU A 26 12.57 3.77 -8.11
N LEU A 27 13.68 3.95 -7.41
CA LEU A 27 13.94 3.27 -6.13
C LEU A 27 12.90 3.66 -5.06
N GLY A 28 12.55 4.95 -4.98
CA GLY A 28 11.51 5.45 -4.06
C GLY A 28 10.09 4.99 -4.43
N ALA A 29 9.77 4.96 -5.71
CA ALA A 29 8.50 4.43 -6.21
C ALA A 29 8.38 2.92 -5.95
N PHE A 30 9.46 2.16 -6.14
CA PHE A 30 9.53 0.74 -5.80
C PHE A 30 9.31 0.53 -4.30
N SER A 31 9.99 1.28 -3.42
CA SER A 31 9.77 1.22 -1.97
C SER A 31 8.32 1.49 -1.58
N SER A 32 7.68 2.48 -2.22
CA SER A 32 6.26 2.78 -1.99
C SER A 32 5.34 1.65 -2.45
N ALA A 33 5.68 0.96 -3.54
CA ALA A 33 4.95 -0.22 -4.00
C ALA A 33 5.04 -1.39 -3.01
N PHE A 34 6.22 -1.65 -2.41
CA PHE A 34 6.34 -2.65 -1.34
C PHE A 34 5.51 -2.29 -0.12
N LEU A 35 5.51 -1.02 0.29
CA LEU A 35 4.71 -0.57 1.43
C LEU A 35 3.21 -0.79 1.17
N LEU A 36 2.71 -0.35 0.01
CA LEU A 36 1.30 -0.52 -0.35
C LEU A 36 0.92 -2.00 -0.49
N PHE A 37 1.80 -2.81 -1.05
CA PHE A 37 1.60 -4.25 -1.14
C PHE A 37 1.57 -4.90 0.26
N GLY A 38 2.45 -4.49 1.17
CA GLY A 38 2.43 -4.94 2.56
C GLY A 38 1.15 -4.57 3.29
N ILE A 39 0.64 -3.35 3.09
CA ILE A 39 -0.64 -2.90 3.65
C ILE A 39 -1.80 -3.73 3.07
N ALA A 40 -1.78 -4.05 1.77
CA ALA A 40 -2.78 -4.90 1.14
C ALA A 40 -2.78 -6.34 1.70
N LEU A 41 -1.60 -6.92 1.95
CA LEU A 41 -1.48 -8.21 2.61
C LEU A 41 -1.97 -8.16 4.06
N LEU A 42 -1.62 -7.12 4.81
CA LEU A 42 -2.10 -6.92 6.18
C LEU A 42 -3.62 -6.79 6.23
N TYR A 43 -4.21 -6.07 5.29
CA TYR A 43 -5.66 -5.97 5.15
C TYR A 43 -6.30 -7.31 4.80
N GLY A 44 -5.70 -8.08 3.88
CA GLY A 44 -6.20 -9.41 3.52
C GLY A 44 -6.18 -10.38 4.69
N TYR A 45 -5.18 -10.26 5.57
CA TYR A 45 -5.05 -11.08 6.77
C TYR A 45 -6.00 -10.64 7.90
N ALA A 46 -6.04 -9.34 8.22
CA ALA A 46 -6.82 -8.82 9.34
C ALA A 46 -8.28 -8.47 8.99
N GLY A 47 -8.61 -8.32 7.70
CA GLY A 47 -9.91 -7.88 7.22
C GLY A 47 -10.30 -6.44 7.59
N SER A 48 -9.40 -5.69 8.25
CA SER A 48 -9.68 -4.35 8.79
C SER A 48 -8.41 -3.49 8.80
N MET A 49 -8.60 -2.17 8.71
CA MET A 49 -7.54 -1.17 8.92
C MET A 49 -7.49 -0.63 10.35
N SER A 50 -8.37 -1.09 11.23
CA SER A 50 -8.35 -0.70 12.64
C SER A 50 -7.23 -1.43 13.38
N TYR A 51 -6.31 -0.68 13.98
CA TYR A 51 -5.18 -1.24 14.74
C TYR A 51 -5.63 -2.16 15.87
N GLY A 52 -6.77 -1.87 16.52
CA GLY A 52 -7.31 -2.73 17.58
C GLY A 52 -7.81 -4.08 17.04
N VAL A 53 -8.38 -4.11 15.83
CA VAL A 53 -8.81 -5.36 15.19
C VAL A 53 -7.60 -6.17 14.74
N ILE A 54 -6.60 -5.51 14.14
CA ILE A 54 -5.34 -6.15 13.72
C ILE A 54 -4.65 -6.80 14.93
N ALA A 55 -4.55 -6.09 16.06
CA ALA A 55 -3.95 -6.62 17.28
C ALA A 55 -4.66 -7.89 17.78
N ARG A 56 -6.01 -7.88 17.81
CA ARG A 56 -6.80 -9.06 18.22
C ARG A 56 -6.66 -10.24 17.26
N VAL A 57 -6.61 -10.00 15.95
CA VAL A 57 -6.37 -11.06 14.95
C VAL A 57 -4.98 -11.66 15.13
N VAL A 58 -3.95 -10.83 15.37
CA VAL A 58 -2.57 -11.28 15.60
C VAL A 58 -2.43 -12.03 16.93
N GLU A 59 -3.16 -11.62 17.96
CA GLU A 59 -3.19 -12.28 19.28
C GLU A 59 -3.98 -13.62 19.26
N GLY A 60 -4.67 -13.91 18.15
CA GLY A 60 -5.38 -15.18 17.93
C GLY A 60 -6.79 -15.23 18.52
N ASP A 61 -7.33 -14.07 18.95
CA ASP A 61 -8.62 -13.96 19.66
C ASP A 61 -9.84 -14.02 18.71
N LEU A 62 -9.62 -13.90 17.39
CA LEU A 62 -10.67 -13.86 16.37
C LEU A 62 -10.58 -15.06 15.41
N THR A 63 -10.89 -16.26 15.91
CA THR A 63 -11.14 -17.45 15.08
C THR A 63 -12.49 -17.39 14.34
N SER A 64 -13.32 -16.36 14.57
CA SER A 64 -14.46 -16.02 13.71
C SER A 64 -14.02 -14.95 12.71
N ILE A 65 -13.27 -15.36 11.69
CA ILE A 65 -13.10 -14.54 10.50
C ILE A 65 -14.47 -14.48 9.86
N ASN A 66 -15.30 -13.49 10.20
CA ASN A 66 -16.48 -13.21 9.42
C ASN A 66 -15.95 -12.44 8.21
N PRO A 67 -15.79 -13.09 7.05
CA PRO A 67 -15.24 -12.39 5.91
C PRO A 67 -16.24 -11.29 5.61
N ALA A 68 -15.79 -10.05 5.42
CA ALA A 68 -16.64 -8.94 5.00
C ALA A 68 -17.40 -9.23 3.67
N LEU A 69 -17.10 -10.36 3.02
CA LEU A 69 -17.77 -10.96 1.86
C LEU A 69 -19.05 -11.76 2.22
N ALA A 70 -19.21 -12.25 3.46
CA ALA A 70 -20.38 -13.02 3.90
C ALA A 70 -21.64 -12.15 4.07
N ASP A 71 -21.49 -10.89 4.49
CA ASP A 71 -22.62 -9.94 4.60
C ASP A 71 -23.06 -9.39 3.23
N THR A 72 -22.21 -9.48 2.20
CA THR A 72 -22.52 -8.96 0.85
C THR A 72 -23.00 -10.01 -0.15
N MET A 73 -22.78 -11.30 0.14
CA MET A 73 -23.36 -12.40 -0.62
C MET A 73 -24.71 -12.71 0.00
N GLY A 74 -25.76 -12.02 -0.49
CA GLY A 74 -27.12 -12.12 0.01
C GLY A 74 -27.55 -13.56 0.29
N ASN A 75 -27.89 -13.81 1.55
CA ASN A 75 -28.65 -14.97 1.97
C ASN A 75 -29.94 -14.45 2.59
N ASP A 76 -31.03 -14.52 1.83
CA ASP A 76 -32.38 -14.66 2.38
C ASP A 76 -32.44 -15.90 3.31
#